data_AF-A0A955WVA1-F1
#
_entry.id   AF-A0A955WVA1-F1
#
_cell.length_a   1.000
_cell.length_b   1.000
_cell.length_c   1.000
_cell.angle_alpha   90.00
_cell.angle_beta   90.00
_cell.angle_gamma   90.00
#
_symmetry.space_group_name_H-M   'P 1'
#
loop_
_entity.id
_entity.type
_entity.pdbx_description
1 polymer ?
#
loop_
_entity_poly.entity_id
_entity_poly.type
_entity_poly.pdbx_seq_one_letter_code
_entity_poly.pdbx_strand_id
1 'polypeptide(L)'
;MKALALLLAVAPTVAAAQAPAQGADFPGAPAVIPCETAPEGMACVPGGPFIRGDDTLETAKPKQTVWQQTVYMDVNEVTVAAYKACVRKGKCRKAGPQYADFSRPKQPINGVSWYDAKQFCEAHGKHLPTEAEWEK
;
A
#
# COMPACT_ATOMS: atom_id res chain seq x y z
N MET A 1 53.12 16.28 22.58
CA MET A 1 51.72 16.73 22.73
C MET A 1 50.94 16.24 21.51
N LYS A 2 50.30 15.08 21.59
CA LYS A 2 49.36 14.57 20.57
C LYS A 2 48.05 14.31 21.29
N ALA A 3 47.08 15.21 21.09
CA ALA A 3 45.73 15.04 21.61
C ALA A 3 44.99 14.05 20.69
N LEU A 4 44.67 12.88 21.23
CA LEU A 4 43.87 11.86 20.58
C LEU A 4 42.39 12.25 20.78
N ALA A 5 41.76 12.79 19.75
CA ALA A 5 40.33 13.12 19.77
C ALA A 5 39.51 11.84 19.60
N LEU A 6 38.86 11.41 20.68
CA LEU A 6 37.92 10.29 20.70
C LEU A 6 36.60 10.76 20.06
N LEU A 7 36.38 10.42 18.78
CA LEU A 7 35.09 10.61 18.11
C LEU A 7 34.14 9.51 18.57
N LEU A 8 33.32 9.81 19.58
CA LEU A 8 32.12 9.03 19.90
C LEU A 8 31.10 9.26 18.78
N ALA A 9 30.99 8.31 17.86
CA ALA A 9 29.89 8.27 16.90
C ALA A 9 28.61 7.89 17.66
N VAL A 10 27.76 8.88 17.92
CA VAL A 10 26.40 8.64 18.40
C VAL A 10 25.58 8.20 17.19
N ALA A 11 25.27 6.90 17.10
CA ALA A 11 24.33 6.40 16.11
C ALA A 11 22.93 6.97 16.44
N PRO A 12 22.16 7.43 15.44
CA PRO A 12 20.79 7.84 15.68
C PRO A 12 19.99 6.60 16.09
N THR A 13 19.40 6.64 17.28
CA THR A 13 18.37 5.69 17.68
C THR A 13 17.19 5.88 16.72
N VAL A 14 17.05 4.97 15.75
CA VAL A 14 15.79 4.82 15.02
C VAL A 14 14.77 4.39 16.07
N ALA A 15 13.84 5.28 16.40
CA ALA A 15 12.69 4.91 17.20
C ALA A 15 11.93 3.83 16.43
N ALA A 16 11.98 2.59 16.91
CA ALA A 16 11.06 1.56 16.46
C ALA A 16 9.65 2.11 16.71
N ALA A 17 8.88 2.28 15.64
CA ALA A 17 7.45 2.55 15.75
C ALA A 17 6.87 1.47 16.66
N GLN A 18 6.27 1.88 17.78
CA GLN A 18 5.67 0.97 18.74
C GLN A 18 4.62 0.14 17.99
N ALA A 19 4.79 -1.18 18.01
CA ALA A 19 3.81 -2.10 17.44
C ALA A 19 2.45 -1.83 18.09
N PRO A 20 1.35 -1.71 17.31
CA PRO A 20 0.03 -1.53 17.90
C PRO A 20 -0.29 -2.71 18.81
N ALA A 21 -1.02 -2.42 19.89
CA ALA A 21 -1.38 -3.35 20.95
C ALA A 21 -1.87 -4.69 20.37
N GLN A 22 -1.28 -5.77 20.89
CA GLN A 22 -1.60 -7.13 20.53
C GLN A 22 -3.09 -7.40 20.67
N GLY A 23 -3.78 -7.68 19.56
CA GLY A 23 -4.87 -8.64 19.30
C GLY A 23 -5.93 -9.03 20.35
N ALA A 24 -5.99 -8.44 21.54
CA ALA A 24 -6.86 -8.88 22.63
C ALA A 24 -8.34 -8.52 22.38
N ASP A 25 -8.60 -7.49 21.57
CA ASP A 25 -9.95 -6.96 21.34
C ASP A 25 -10.65 -7.57 20.10
N PHE A 26 -10.02 -8.52 19.39
CA PHE A 26 -10.60 -9.18 18.22
C PHE A 26 -10.56 -10.71 18.35
N PRO A 27 -11.59 -11.33 18.96
CA PRO A 27 -11.68 -12.78 19.08
C PRO A 27 -11.57 -13.47 17.71
N GLY A 28 -10.60 -14.37 17.57
CA GLY A 28 -10.39 -15.14 16.34
C GLY A 28 -9.55 -14.44 15.27
N ALA A 29 -9.09 -13.21 15.49
CA ALA A 29 -8.10 -12.61 14.60
C ALA A 29 -6.75 -13.36 14.69
N PRO A 30 -6.06 -13.58 13.55
CA PRO A 30 -4.74 -14.18 13.59
C PRO A 30 -3.72 -13.20 14.18
N ALA A 31 -2.56 -13.73 14.58
CA ALA A 31 -1.45 -12.88 15.00
C ALA A 31 -1.05 -11.91 13.87
N VAL A 32 -0.72 -10.67 14.26
CA VAL A 32 -0.24 -9.66 13.32
C VAL A 32 1.12 -10.10 12.77
N ILE A 33 1.25 -10.12 11.44
CA ILE A 33 2.54 -10.30 10.78
C ILE A 33 3.29 -8.97 10.86
N PRO A 34 4.51 -8.88 11.41
CA PRO A 34 5.21 -7.60 11.52
C PRO A 34 5.56 -7.04 10.13
N CYS A 35 5.63 -5.71 10.03
CA CYS A 35 6.25 -5.07 8.88
C CYS A 35 7.73 -5.43 8.79
N GLU A 36 8.18 -5.76 7.59
CA GLU A 36 9.59 -5.94 7.25
C GLU A 36 10.02 -4.85 6.25
N THR A 37 11.14 -5.05 5.57
CA THR A 37 11.55 -4.19 4.46
C THR A 37 10.52 -4.29 3.33
N ALA A 38 9.84 -3.19 3.03
CA ALA A 38 8.85 -3.15 1.97
C ALA A 38 9.49 -3.38 0.58
N PRO A 39 8.78 -4.04 -0.35
CA PRO A 39 9.18 -4.07 -1.76
C PRO A 39 9.36 -2.66 -2.33
N GLU A 40 10.20 -2.52 -3.35
CA GLU A 40 10.43 -1.23 -4.01
C GLU A 40 9.12 -0.58 -4.47
N GLY A 41 8.92 0.68 -4.09
CA GLY A 41 7.73 1.46 -4.46
C GLY A 41 6.49 1.17 -3.60
N MET A 42 6.59 0.34 -2.56
CA MET A 42 5.51 0.06 -1.62
C MET A 42 5.80 0.60 -0.21
N ALA A 43 4.74 0.86 0.53
CA ALA A 43 4.78 1.10 1.98
C ALA A 43 4.14 -0.08 2.72
N CYS A 44 4.63 -0.36 3.92
CA CYS A 44 3.97 -1.31 4.81
C CYS A 44 2.81 -0.63 5.53
N VAL A 45 1.64 -1.26 5.51
CA VAL A 45 0.47 -0.92 6.34
C VAL A 45 0.41 -1.95 7.46
N PRO A 46 0.77 -1.61 8.71
CA PRO A 46 0.82 -2.56 9.81
C PRO A 46 -0.54 -3.18 10.12
N GLY A 47 -0.54 -4.49 10.39
CA GLY A 47 -1.72 -5.24 10.79
C GLY A 47 -2.21 -4.86 12.18
N GLY A 48 -3.47 -5.17 12.46
CA GLY A 48 -4.13 -4.85 13.72
C GLY A 48 -5.49 -4.18 13.53
N PRO A 49 -6.15 -3.82 14.65
CA PRO A 49 -7.43 -3.15 14.62
C PRO A 49 -7.31 -1.71 14.12
N PHE A 50 -8.30 -1.24 13.37
CA PHE A 50 -8.46 0.16 12.99
C PHE A 50 -9.95 0.51 12.88
N ILE A 51 -10.26 1.80 12.88
CA ILE A 51 -11.62 2.29 12.69
C ILE A 51 -11.85 2.47 11.19
N ARG A 52 -12.82 1.73 10.65
CA ARG A 52 -13.30 1.84 9.27
C ARG A 52 -14.66 2.53 9.25
N GLY A 53 -14.88 3.38 8.26
CA GLY A 53 -16.12 4.09 8.01
C GLY A 53 -16.27 5.37 8.83
N ASP A 54 -17.38 6.04 8.63
CA ASP A 54 -17.73 7.29 9.28
C ASP A 54 -19.24 7.35 9.58
N ASP A 55 -19.61 7.93 10.72
CA ASP A 55 -21.02 8.00 11.16
C ASP A 55 -21.76 9.25 10.67
N THR A 56 -21.09 10.15 9.96
CA THR A 56 -21.67 11.40 9.44
C THR A 56 -22.02 11.29 7.96
N LEU A 57 -21.33 10.43 7.21
CA LEU A 57 -21.57 10.17 5.79
C LEU A 57 -22.40 8.90 5.60
N GLU A 58 -23.61 9.01 5.03
CA GLU A 58 -24.54 7.89 4.87
C GLU A 58 -23.93 6.67 4.16
N THR A 59 -23.08 6.89 3.15
CA THR A 59 -22.42 5.84 2.38
C THR A 59 -21.22 5.20 3.07
N ALA A 60 -20.78 5.75 4.20
CA ALA A 60 -19.62 5.27 4.96
C ALA A 60 -20.01 4.66 6.32
N LYS A 61 -21.30 4.60 6.64
CA LYS A 61 -21.82 4.03 7.89
C LYS A 61 -21.85 2.49 7.85
N PRO A 62 -21.77 1.83 9.02
CA PRO A 62 -21.42 2.41 10.31
C PRO A 62 -19.91 2.52 10.47
N LYS A 63 -19.46 3.51 11.25
CA LYS A 63 -18.09 3.52 11.77
C LYS A 63 -17.93 2.34 12.72
N GLN A 64 -16.92 1.52 12.48
CA GLN A 64 -16.70 0.28 13.21
C GLN A 64 -15.22 -0.04 13.31
N THR A 65 -14.80 -0.54 14.47
CA THR A 65 -13.47 -1.12 14.59
C THR A 65 -13.46 -2.45 13.85
N VAL A 66 -12.50 -2.64 12.94
CA VAL A 66 -12.25 -3.91 12.26
C VAL A 66 -10.79 -4.30 12.34
N TRP A 67 -10.53 -5.59 12.16
CA TRP A 67 -9.17 -6.12 12.11
C TRP A 67 -8.73 -6.33 10.66
N GLN A 68 -7.51 -5.88 10.33
CA GLN A 68 -6.88 -6.06 9.02
C GLN A 68 -5.43 -6.54 9.20
N GLN A 69 -5.01 -7.54 8.43
CA GLN A 69 -3.63 -8.03 8.46
C GLN A 69 -2.68 -7.02 7.85
N THR A 70 -1.39 -7.17 8.13
CA THR A 70 -0.33 -6.41 7.47
C THR A 70 -0.35 -6.63 5.96
N VAL A 71 -0.33 -5.53 5.21
CA VAL A 71 -0.22 -5.54 3.75
C VAL A 71 0.85 -4.55 3.31
N TYR A 72 1.38 -4.75 2.10
CA TYR A 72 2.20 -3.75 1.43
C TYR A 72 1.38 -3.12 0.30
N MET A 73 1.35 -1.80 0.24
CA MET A 73 0.57 -1.06 -0.74
C MET A 73 1.49 -0.18 -1.59
N ASP A 74 1.23 -0.14 -2.90
CA ASP A 74 1.94 0.75 -3.81
C ASP A 74 1.75 2.20 -3.35
N VAL A 75 2.85 2.96 -3.23
CA VAL A 75 2.82 4.36 -2.78
C VAL A 75 2.22 5.29 -3.84
N ASN A 76 2.28 4.89 -5.11
CA ASN A 76 1.75 5.64 -6.24
C ASN A 76 0.83 4.75 -7.07
N GLU A 77 -0.16 5.34 -7.72
CA GLU A 77 -1.00 4.61 -8.66
C GLU A 77 -0.17 4.08 -9.85
N VAL A 78 -0.70 3.03 -10.49
CA VAL A 78 -0.09 2.43 -11.67
C VAL A 78 0.04 3.48 -12.77
N THR A 79 1.26 3.66 -13.28
CA THR A 79 1.50 4.65 -14.33
C THR A 79 1.09 4.16 -15.72
N VAL A 80 0.83 5.09 -16.64
CA VAL A 80 0.59 4.79 -18.06
C VAL A 80 1.75 3.98 -18.66
N ALA A 81 3.00 4.30 -18.31
CA ALA A 81 4.17 3.57 -18.80
C ALA A 81 4.17 2.10 -18.33
N ALA A 82 3.90 1.86 -17.04
CA ALA A 82 3.85 0.54 -16.46
C ALA A 82 2.74 -0.31 -17.08
N TYR A 83 1.53 0.24 -17.20
CA TYR A 83 0.40 -0.46 -17.81
C TYR A 83 0.69 -0.82 -19.28
N LYS A 84 1.19 0.15 -20.08
CA LYS A 84 1.58 -0.12 -21.48
C LYS A 84 2.68 -1.17 -21.59
N ALA A 85 3.60 -1.26 -20.62
CA ALA A 85 4.61 -2.31 -20.59
C ALA A 85 3.99 -3.69 -20.36
N CYS A 86 2.98 -3.80 -19.48
CA CYS A 86 2.22 -5.03 -19.29
C CYS A 86 1.50 -5.48 -20.58
N VAL A 87 0.88 -4.53 -21.29
CA VAL A 87 0.22 -4.79 -22.59
C VAL A 87 1.23 -5.27 -23.64
N ARG A 88 2.39 -4.61 -23.78
CA ARG A 88 3.44 -5.04 -24.72
C ARG A 88 3.97 -6.44 -24.44
N LYS A 89 3.97 -6.87 -23.17
CA LYS A 89 4.35 -8.22 -22.75
C LYS A 89 3.22 -9.25 -22.93
N GLY A 90 2.05 -8.86 -23.44
CA GLY A 90 0.89 -9.73 -23.61
C GLY A 90 0.21 -10.15 -22.31
N LYS A 91 0.52 -9.49 -21.19
CA LYS A 91 -0.01 -9.85 -19.86
C LYS A 91 -1.27 -9.07 -19.46
N CYS A 92 -1.50 -7.91 -20.08
CA CYS A 92 -2.66 -7.06 -19.82
C CYS A 92 -3.42 -6.74 -21.10
N ARG A 93 -4.75 -6.60 -21.01
CA ARG A 93 -5.59 -6.11 -22.11
C ARG A 93 -5.27 -4.65 -22.44
N LYS A 94 -5.34 -4.29 -23.72
CA LYS A 94 -5.22 -2.90 -24.16
C LYS A 94 -6.38 -2.07 -23.59
N ALA A 95 -6.03 -1.10 -22.76
CA ALA A 95 -6.93 -0.11 -22.16
C ALA A 95 -6.13 1.19 -21.96
N GLY A 96 -6.84 2.28 -21.64
CA GLY A 96 -6.21 3.58 -21.42
C GLY A 96 -7.10 4.77 -21.74
N PRO A 97 -6.62 5.99 -21.45
CA PRO A 97 -7.36 7.21 -21.69
C PRO A 97 -7.58 7.43 -23.19
N GLN A 98 -8.77 7.93 -23.54
CA GLN A 98 -9.11 8.34 -24.92
C GLN A 98 -8.67 9.78 -25.22
N TYR A 99 -8.19 10.51 -24.22
CA TYR A 99 -7.77 11.91 -24.31
C TYR A 99 -6.26 12.05 -24.11
N ALA A 100 -5.64 12.96 -24.86
CA ALA A 100 -4.19 13.12 -24.89
C ALA A 100 -3.60 13.61 -23.54
N ASP A 101 -4.33 14.47 -22.82
CA ASP A 101 -3.83 15.17 -21.62
C ASP A 101 -3.55 14.25 -20.41
N PHE A 102 -4.11 13.03 -20.43
CA PHE A 102 -3.94 12.02 -19.37
C PHE A 102 -3.09 10.82 -19.81
N SER A 103 -2.37 10.93 -20.92
CA SER A 103 -1.64 9.81 -21.53
C SER A 103 -0.12 9.84 -21.33
N ARG A 104 0.39 10.77 -20.49
CA ARG A 104 1.84 10.94 -20.27
C ARG A 104 2.41 9.76 -19.46
N PRO A 105 3.66 9.33 -19.73
CA PRO A 105 4.22 8.09 -19.18
C PRO A 105 4.17 7.96 -17.64
N LYS A 106 4.39 9.05 -16.90
CA LYS A 106 4.43 9.06 -15.43
C LYS A 106 3.08 9.38 -14.77
N GLN A 107 2.04 9.69 -15.53
CA GLN A 107 0.70 9.91 -14.97
C GLN A 107 0.08 8.56 -14.57
N PRO A 108 -0.84 8.56 -13.59
CA PRO A 108 -1.73 7.43 -13.33
C PRO A 108 -2.46 7.00 -14.60
N ILE A 109 -2.58 5.69 -14.81
CA ILE A 109 -3.37 5.15 -15.91
C ILE A 109 -4.86 5.35 -15.62
N ASN A 110 -5.55 6.01 -16.54
CA ASN A 110 -7.00 6.18 -16.53
C ASN A 110 -7.66 5.34 -17.63
N GLY A 111 -8.99 5.24 -17.62
CA GLY A 111 -9.73 4.52 -18.67
C GLY A 111 -9.45 3.00 -18.69
N VAL A 112 -9.17 2.44 -17.50
CA VAL A 112 -9.05 1.00 -17.25
C VAL A 112 -10.29 0.53 -16.50
N SER A 113 -10.83 -0.63 -16.86
CA SER A 113 -11.92 -1.22 -16.08
C SER A 113 -11.37 -1.89 -14.81
N TRP A 114 -12.25 -2.19 -13.85
CA TRP A 114 -11.87 -2.96 -12.67
C TRP A 114 -11.21 -4.30 -13.02
N TYR A 115 -11.73 -4.99 -14.05
CA TYR A 115 -11.15 -6.26 -14.53
C TYR A 115 -9.74 -6.10 -15.10
N ASP A 116 -9.48 -4.98 -15.79
CA ASP A 116 -8.15 -4.66 -16.32
C ASP A 116 -7.15 -4.37 -15.19
N ALA A 117 -7.59 -3.62 -14.18
CA ALA A 117 -6.78 -3.30 -13.01
C ALA A 117 -6.44 -4.56 -12.20
N LYS A 118 -7.43 -5.44 -11.99
CA LYS A 118 -7.21 -6.75 -11.36
C LYS A 118 -6.20 -7.59 -12.14
N GLN A 119 -6.38 -7.71 -13.46
CA GLN A 119 -5.44 -8.45 -14.32
C GLN A 119 -4.01 -7.87 -14.22
N PHE A 120 -3.88 -6.54 -14.18
CA PHE A 120 -2.58 -5.90 -14.00
C PHE A 120 -1.93 -6.30 -12.67
N CYS A 121 -2.66 -6.25 -11.56
CA CYS A 121 -2.14 -6.67 -10.25
C CYS A 121 -1.70 -8.14 -10.28
N GLU A 122 -2.54 -9.04 -10.80
CA GLU A 122 -2.25 -10.48 -10.89
C GLU A 122 -1.01 -10.76 -11.75
N ALA A 123 -0.83 -10.04 -12.86
CA ALA A 123 0.33 -10.13 -13.73
C ALA A 123 1.66 -9.76 -13.05
N HIS A 124 1.60 -9.05 -11.91
CA HIS A 124 2.73 -8.61 -11.09
C HIS A 124 2.78 -9.34 -9.74
N GLY A 125 1.97 -10.39 -9.52
CA GLY A 125 1.93 -11.12 -8.25
C GLY A 125 1.32 -10.31 -7.09
N LYS A 126 0.45 -9.35 -7.40
CA LYS A 126 -0.28 -8.51 -6.45
C LYS A 126 -1.80 -8.74 -6.56
N HIS A 127 -2.58 -8.10 -5.69
CA HIS A 127 -4.04 -7.98 -5.80
C HIS A 127 -4.48 -6.51 -5.78
N LEU A 128 -5.75 -6.25 -6.11
CA LEU A 128 -6.36 -4.96 -5.80
C LEU A 128 -6.68 -4.91 -4.31
N PRO A 129 -6.45 -3.78 -3.61
CA PRO A 129 -6.78 -3.69 -2.20
C PRO A 129 -8.27 -3.91 -1.99
N THR A 130 -8.62 -4.59 -0.90
CA THR A 130 -9.98 -4.50 -0.37
C THR A 130 -10.24 -3.08 0.12
N GLU A 131 -11.51 -2.69 0.28
CA GLU A 131 -11.87 -1.38 0.85
C GLU A 131 -11.22 -1.16 2.22
N ALA A 132 -11.21 -2.19 3.08
CA ALA A 132 -10.61 -2.11 4.41
C ALA A 132 -9.08 -2.00 4.38
N GLU A 133 -8.42 -2.61 3.39
CA GLU A 133 -6.98 -2.42 3.17
C GLU A 133 -6.66 -1.02 2.65
N TRP A 134 -7.55 -0.43 1.85
CA TRP A 134 -7.39 0.90 1.26
C TRP A 134 -7.62 2.04 2.26
N GLU A 135 -8.56 1.87 3.19
CA GLU A 135 -8.89 2.91 4.18
C GLU A 135 -7.87 3.00 5.32
N LYS A 136 -7.18 1.90 5.62
CA LYS A 136 -6.26 1.79 6.75
C LYS A 136 -4.91 2.44 6.49
#